data_AF-A0A482TBY3-F1
#
_entry.id   AF-A0A482TBY3-F1
#
_cell.length_a   1.000
_cell.length_b   1.000
_cell.length_c   1.000
_cell.angle_alpha   90.00
_cell.angle_beta   90.00
_cell.angle_gamma   90.00
#
_symmetry.space_group_name_H-M   'P 1'
#
loop_
_entity.id
_entity.type
_entity.pdbx_description
1 polymer ?
#
loop_
_entity_poly.entity_id
_entity_poly.type
_entity_poly.pdbx_seq_one_letter_code
_entity_poly.pdbx_strand_id
1 'polypeptide(L)' 'MGDTLHHLSRFLFVMLAVDALGLGVWAILPETVGIRQLVLLGTLIVAPLIAFLVTYGPEFQSA' A
#
# COMPACT_ATOMS: atom_id res chain seq x y z
N MET A 1 -15.10 -5.27 18.55
CA MET A 1 -13.68 -5.71 18.50
C MET A 1 -13.38 -6.58 17.29
N GLY A 2 -14.23 -7.56 16.94
CA GLY A 2 -14.04 -8.40 15.74
C GLY A 2 -13.91 -7.59 14.44
N ASP A 3 -14.82 -6.64 14.20
CA ASP A 3 -14.77 -5.80 12.99
C ASP A 3 -13.52 -4.93 12.93
N THR A 4 -13.14 -4.30 14.04
CA THR A 4 -11.92 -3.47 14.10
C THR A 4 -10.66 -4.28 13.77
N LEU A 5 -10.53 -5.50 14.31
CA LEU A 5 -9.42 -6.39 13.99
C LEU A 5 -9.48 -6.88 12.54
N HIS A 6 -10.68 -7.10 12.01
CA HIS A 6 -10.88 -7.47 10.61
C HIS A 6 -10.41 -6.35 9.67
N HIS A 7 -10.86 -5.11 9.88
CA HIS A 7 -10.41 -3.95 9.09
C HIS A 7 -8.90 -3.72 9.23
N LEU A 8 -8.36 -3.83 10.45
CA LEU A 8 -6.92 -3.68 10.67
C LEU A 8 -6.11 -4.76 9.91
N SER A 9 -6.52 -6.02 10.00
CA SER A 9 -5.84 -7.12 9.31
C SER A 9 -5.90 -6.96 7.79
N ARG A 10 -7.05 -6.55 7.24
CA ARG A 10 -7.22 -6.26 5.82
C ARG A 10 -6.36 -5.08 5.38
N PHE A 11 -6.33 -3.99 6.16
CA PHE A 11 -5.49 -2.83 5.90
C PHE A 11 -4.02 -3.22 5.85
N LEU A 12 -3.52 -3.90 6.88
CA LEU A 12 -2.13 -4.34 6.95
C LEU A 12 -1.77 -5.28 5.80
N PHE A 13 -2.65 -6.22 5.47
CA PHE A 13 -2.44 -7.14 4.35
C PHE A 13 -2.31 -6.40 3.01
N VAL A 14 -3.22 -5.46 2.73
CA VAL A 14 -3.17 -4.69 1.48
C VAL A 14 -1.94 -3.78 1.44
N MET A 15 -1.62 -3.11 2.55
CA MET A 15 -0.44 -2.24 2.66
C MET A 15 0.83 -3.03 2.36
N LEU A 16 1.03 -4.17 3.04
CA LEU A 16 2.20 -5.03 2.85
C LEU A 16 2.27 -5.61 1.43
N ALA A 17 1.13 -5.94 0.83
CA ALA A 17 1.09 -6.43 -0.56
C ALA A 17 1.54 -5.34 -1.55
N VAL A 18 1.08 -4.10 -1.38
CA VAL A 18 1.50 -2.96 -2.22
C VAL A 18 2.97 -2.64 -2.01
N ASP A 19 3.46 -2.66 -0.76
CA ASP A 19 4.88 -2.47 -0.45
C ASP A 19 5.75 -3.56 -1.11
N ALA A 20 5.35 -4.82 -1.04
CA ALA A 20 6.07 -5.92 -1.70
C ALA A 20 6.14 -5.74 -3.22
N LEU A 21 5.07 -5.24 -3.84
CA LEU A 21 5.05 -4.90 -5.27
C LEU A 21 6.00 -3.73 -5.57
N GLY A 22 5.98 -2.67 -4.77
CA GLY A 22 6.88 -1.53 -4.93
C GLY A 22 8.35 -1.91 -4.77
N LEU A 23 8.67 -2.78 -3.81
CA LEU A 23 10.01 -3.36 -3.64
C LEU A 23 10.39 -4.26 -4.83
N GLY A 24 9.44 -5.01 -5.39
CA GLY A 24 9.65 -5.78 -6.61
C GLY A 24 10.02 -4.89 -7.80
N VAL A 25 9.31 -3.77 -7.98
CA VAL A 25 9.63 -2.76 -9.02
C VAL A 25 10.99 -2.12 -8.74
N TRP A 26 11.28 -1.77 -7.49
CA TRP A 26 12.56 -1.20 -7.10
C TRP A 26 13.74 -2.14 -7.42
N ALA A 27 13.57 -3.45 -7.19
CA ALA A 27 14.62 -4.45 -7.40
C ALA A 27 15.01 -4.63 -8.87
N ILE A 28 14.08 -4.43 -9.81
CA ILE A 28 14.33 -4.57 -11.26
C ILE A 28 14.84 -3.29 -11.91
N LEU A 29 14.74 -2.14 -11.24
CA LEU A 29 15.18 -0.86 -11.78
C LEU A 29 16.71 -0.72 -11.70
N PRO A 30 17.35 -0.05 -12.67
CA PRO A 30 18.78 0.24 -12.62
C PRO A 30 19.15 1.07 -11.38
N GLU A 31 20.40 0.94 -10.92
CA GLU A 31 20.89 1.55 -9.68
C GLU A 31 21.03 3.08 -9.74
N THR A 32 20.47 3.72 -10.76
CA THR A 32 20.40 5.17 -10.90
C THR A 32 19.67 5.76 -9.68
N VAL A 33 20.42 6.54 -8.90
CA VAL A 33 20.02 7.08 -7.59
C VAL A 33 18.62 7.70 -7.60
N GLY A 34 18.24 8.40 -8.68
CA GLY A 34 16.95 9.09 -8.77
C GLY A 34 15.73 8.19 -8.88
N ILE A 35 15.74 7.18 -9.77
CA ILE A 35 14.52 6.43 -10.10
C ILE A 35 14.15 5.48 -8.97
N ARG A 36 15.14 4.77 -8.39
CA ARG A 36 14.92 3.89 -7.25
C ARG A 36 14.38 4.63 -6.03
N GLN A 37 14.91 5.82 -5.73
CA GLN A 37 14.45 6.63 -4.61
C GLN A 37 13.01 7.13 -4.79
N LEU A 38 12.64 7.53 -6.01
CA LEU A 38 11.26 7.91 -6.34
C LEU A 38 10.28 6.75 -6.18
N VAL A 39 10.67 5.53 -6.55
CA VAL A 39 9.82 4.35 -6.33
C VAL A 39 9.62 4.08 -4.85
N LEU A 40 10.67 4.12 -4.03
CA LEU A 40 10.53 3.91 -2.58
C LEU A 40 9.65 4.99 -1.94
N LEU A 41 9.89 6.27 -2.26
CA LEU A 41 9.10 7.38 -1.73
C LEU A 41 7.64 7.32 -2.20
N GLY A 42 7.43 7.00 -3.49
CA GLY A 42 6.10 6.85 -4.07
C GLY A 42 5.34 5.70 -3.40
N THR A 43 5.99 4.55 -3.19
CA THR A 43 5.37 3.38 -2.54
C THR A 43 5.02 3.69 -1.09
N LEU A 44 5.89 4.38 -0.35
CA LEU A 44 5.64 4.78 1.04
C LEU A 44 4.36 5.60 1.22
N ILE A 45 4.01 6.42 0.22
CA ILE A 45 2.79 7.24 0.23
C ILE A 45 1.61 6.45 -0.34
N VAL A 46 1.80 5.74 -1.45
CA VAL A 46 0.73 5.06 -2.19
C VAL A 46 0.21 3.83 -1.44
N ALA A 47 1.08 3.06 -0.76
CA ALA A 47 0.69 1.87 -0.02
C ALA A 47 -0.38 2.12 1.06
N PRO A 48 -0.22 3.08 2.00
CA PRO A 48 -1.25 3.37 2.99
C PRO A 48 -2.53 3.96 2.36
N LEU A 49 -2.41 4.73 1.28
CA LEU A 49 -3.59 5.28 0.58
C LEU A 49 -4.42 4.18 -0.10
N ILE A 50 -3.78 3.24 -0.80
CA ILE A 50 -4.46 2.09 -1.41
C ILE A 50 -5.06 1.21 -0.31
N ALA A 51 -4.30 0.91 0.75
CA ALA A 51 -4.79 0.12 1.86
C ALA A 51 -6.02 0.75 2.52
N PHE A 52 -6.02 2.07 2.69
CA PHE A 52 -7.16 2.82 3.21
C PHE A 52 -8.38 2.72 2.29
N LEU A 53 -8.21 3.02 0.99
CA LEU A 53 -9.31 2.99 0.01
C LEU A 53 -9.90 1.58 -0.15
N VAL A 54 -9.06 0.54 -0.18
CA VAL A 54 -9.53 -0.84 -0.33
C VAL A 54 -10.21 -1.37 0.92
N THR A 55 -9.81 -0.89 2.11
CA THR A 55 -10.37 -1.34 3.39
C THR A 55 -11.66 -0.60 3.71
N TYR A 56 -11.67 0.73 3.58
CA TYR A 56 -12.77 1.60 4.03
C TYR A 56 -13.61 2.18 2.88
N GLY A 57 -13.11 2.20 1.65
CA GLY A 57 -13.83 2.75 0.49
C GLY A 57 -15.25 2.19 0.28
N PRO A 58 -15.51 0.88 0.46
CA PRO A 58 -16.87 0.33 0.36
C PRO A 58 -17.86 0.93 1.35
N GLU A 59 -17.39 1.37 2.52
CA GLU A 59 -18.23 1.99 3.56
C GLU A 59 -18.74 3.37 3.10
N PHE A 60 -17.98 4.09 2.27
CA PHE A 60 -18.38 5.38 1.70
C PHE A 60 -19.33 5.27 0.51
N GLN A 61 -19.40 4.12 -0.17
CA GLN A 61 -20.37 3.89 -1.26
C GLN A 61 -21.74 3.46 -0.75
N SER A 62 -21.82 3.06 0.52
CA SER A 62 -23.04 2.52 1.15
C SER A 62 -23.81 3.57 1.98
N ALA A 63 -23.34 4.83 1.97
CA ALA A 63 -23.92 5.98 2.67
C ALA A 63 -24.69 6.89 1.71
#